data_AF-A0A935T9S7-F1
#
_entry.id   AF-A0A935T9S7-F1
#
_cell.length_a   1.000
_cell.length_b   1.000
_cell.length_c   1.000
_cell.angle_alpha   90.00
_cell.angle_beta   90.00
_cell.angle_gamma   90.00
#
_symmetry.space_group_name_H-M   'P 1'
#
loop_
_entity.id
_entity.type
_entity.pdbx_description
1 polymer ?
#
loop_
_entity_poly.entity_id
_entity_poly.type
_entity_poly.pdbx_seq_one_letter_code
_entity_poly.pdbx_strand_id
1 'polypeptide(L)'
;MIPPVPGLVEQFKPRLKYLLIDENAYTDSDLASLKNLVAAVFRIEHPASPEVIGGLLGLLEEWLADRPDLRRMFALWIRATLMRKAEYRIVLPLVDDLQELNVMLAERLEEWANAYKAEGKAEGEALALQKLLKKRFAAVLPMCWPRSLRLPGANRYLAGSGA
;
A
#
# COMPACT_ATOMS: atom_id res chain seq x y z
N MET A 1 7.81 11.20 16.44
CA MET A 1 7.83 12.63 16.86
C MET A 1 8.82 13.38 15.99
N ILE A 2 8.52 14.63 15.63
CA ILE A 2 9.46 15.47 14.84
C ILE A 2 10.52 16.02 15.82
N PRO A 3 11.82 15.86 15.53
CA PRO A 3 12.89 16.35 16.40
C PRO A 3 12.87 17.90 16.51
N PRO A 4 13.34 18.47 17.63
CA PRO A 4 13.44 19.91 17.80
C PRO A 4 14.40 20.52 16.77
N VAL A 5 14.02 21.68 16.22
CA VAL A 5 14.81 22.37 15.18
C VAL A 5 15.87 23.24 15.87
N PRO A 6 17.18 23.07 15.60
CA PRO A 6 18.20 23.76 16.38
C PRO A 6 18.37 25.24 16.01
N GLY A 7 18.43 26.11 17.02
CA GLY A 7 19.02 27.46 16.91
C GLY A 7 18.26 28.42 15.99
N LEU A 8 19.01 29.20 15.18
CA LEU A 8 18.49 30.32 14.37
C LEU A 8 17.35 29.94 13.42
N VAL A 9 17.24 28.67 13.01
CA VAL A 9 16.17 28.21 12.10
C VAL A 9 14.83 28.01 12.79
N GLU A 10 14.78 28.00 14.13
CA GLU A 10 13.52 27.82 14.87
C GLU A 10 12.54 28.99 14.64
N GLN A 11 13.06 30.21 14.42
CA GLN A 11 12.22 31.39 14.12
C GLN A 11 11.53 31.31 12.74
N PHE A 12 12.04 30.49 11.83
CA PHE A 12 11.47 30.26 10.51
C PHE A 12 10.54 29.04 10.47
N LYS A 13 10.32 28.36 11.60
CA LYS A 13 9.41 27.23 11.68
C LYS A 13 7.96 27.71 11.45
N PRO A 14 7.26 27.23 10.41
CA PRO A 14 5.88 27.62 10.16
C PRO A 14 5.00 27.22 11.35
N ARG A 15 4.26 28.17 11.91
CA ARG A 15 3.23 27.89 12.92
C ARG A 15 1.89 27.73 12.21
N LEU A 16 1.53 26.48 11.94
CA LEU A 16 0.31 26.11 11.24
C LEU A 16 -0.65 25.46 12.23
N LYS A 17 -1.94 25.81 12.14
CA LYS A 17 -3.00 25.01 12.76
C LYS A 17 -3.33 23.87 11.80
N TYR A 18 -3.33 22.65 12.30
CA TYR A 18 -3.66 21.46 11.52
C TYR A 18 -4.70 20.63 12.26
N LEU A 19 -5.51 19.88 11.50
CA LEU A 19 -6.40 18.86 12.00
C LEU A 19 -5.88 17.51 11.50
N LEU A 20 -5.60 16.60 12.42
CA LEU A 20 -5.23 15.24 12.06
C LEU A 20 -6.51 14.45 11.80
N ILE A 21 -6.59 13.80 10.64
CA ILE A 21 -7.67 12.89 10.28
C ILE A 21 -7.06 11.50 10.26
N ASP A 22 -7.63 10.58 11.03
CA ASP A 22 -7.29 9.17 10.94
C ASP A 22 -8.15 8.54 9.83
N GLU A 23 -7.52 8.32 8.68
CA GLU A 23 -8.18 7.70 7.52
C GLU A 23 -8.71 6.30 7.84
N ASN A 24 -7.96 5.51 8.63
CA ASN A 24 -8.31 4.12 8.94
C ASN A 24 -9.50 3.99 9.90
N ALA A 25 -9.96 5.11 10.47
CA ALA A 25 -11.16 5.14 11.31
C ALA A 25 -12.46 5.07 10.49
N TYR A 26 -12.41 5.29 9.18
CA TYR A 26 -13.58 5.28 8.31
C TYR A 26 -13.68 4.00 7.50
N THR A 27 -14.87 3.42 7.42
CA THR A 27 -15.15 2.34 6.47
C THR A 27 -15.43 2.90 5.08
N ASP A 28 -15.32 2.06 4.05
CA ASP A 28 -15.73 2.43 2.69
C ASP A 28 -17.17 2.93 2.61
N SER A 29 -18.07 2.36 3.43
CA SER A 29 -19.47 2.80 3.52
C SER A 29 -19.58 4.20 4.12
N ASP A 30 -18.82 4.49 5.18
CA ASP A 30 -18.79 5.82 5.78
C ASP A 30 -18.29 6.84 4.77
N LEU A 31 -17.18 6.55 4.10
CA LEU A 31 -16.61 7.43 3.06
C LEU A 31 -17.54 7.58 1.85
N ALA A 32 -18.26 6.52 1.45
CA ALA A 32 -19.22 6.59 0.35
C ALA A 32 -20.44 7.45 0.67
N SER A 33 -20.84 7.55 1.94
CA SER A 33 -21.91 8.44 2.38
C SER A 33 -21.50 9.93 2.32
N LEU A 34 -20.19 10.21 2.36
CA LEU A 34 -19.63 11.56 2.36
C LEU A 34 -19.42 12.06 0.93
N LYS A 35 -20.23 13.04 0.53
CA LYS A 35 -20.09 13.70 -0.79
C LYS A 35 -19.09 14.86 -0.76
N ASN A 36 -17.81 14.56 -0.52
CA ASN A 36 -16.75 15.56 -0.55
C ASN A 36 -15.43 15.03 -1.13
N LEU A 37 -14.59 15.94 -1.59
CA LEU A 37 -13.34 15.61 -2.28
C LEU A 37 -12.31 14.91 -1.40
N VAL A 38 -12.29 15.15 -0.09
CA VAL A 38 -11.37 14.47 0.83
C VAL A 38 -11.74 12.99 0.97
N ALA A 39 -13.03 12.69 1.10
CA ALA A 39 -13.52 11.32 1.10
C ALA A 39 -13.21 10.60 -0.22
N ALA A 40 -13.31 11.30 -1.35
CA ALA A 40 -12.91 10.74 -2.64
C ALA A 40 -11.41 10.44 -2.71
N VAL A 41 -10.55 11.31 -2.16
CA VAL A 41 -9.10 11.07 -2.09
C VAL A 41 -8.80 9.79 -1.30
N PHE A 42 -9.36 9.63 -0.11
CA PHE A 42 -9.13 8.43 0.72
C PHE A 42 -9.58 7.14 0.01
N ARG A 43 -10.73 7.18 -0.66
CA ARG A 43 -11.24 6.03 -1.44
C ARG A 43 -10.37 5.67 -2.65
N ILE A 44 -9.60 6.63 -3.20
CA ILE A 44 -8.66 6.41 -4.30
C ILE A 44 -7.29 5.92 -3.78
N GLU A 45 -6.90 6.34 -2.58
CA GLU A 45 -5.66 5.86 -1.96
C GLU A 45 -5.79 4.43 -1.45
N HIS A 46 -6.98 4.01 -1.02
CA HIS A 46 -7.25 2.64 -0.57
C HIS A 46 -8.46 2.03 -1.30
N PRO A 47 -8.42 1.85 -2.63
CA PRO A 47 -9.53 1.22 -3.34
C PRO A 47 -9.65 -0.25 -2.95
N ALA A 48 -10.82 -0.67 -2.48
CA ALA A 48 -11.11 -2.07 -2.23
C ALA A 48 -11.08 -2.92 -3.51
N SER A 49 -11.44 -2.34 -4.66
CA SER A 49 -11.32 -2.97 -5.96
C SER A 49 -11.24 -1.95 -7.09
N PRO A 50 -10.75 -2.34 -8.27
CA PRO A 50 -10.71 -1.45 -9.41
C PRO A 50 -12.07 -0.90 -9.85
N GLU A 51 -13.13 -1.70 -9.75
CA GLU A 51 -14.50 -1.31 -10.14
C GLU A 51 -15.00 -0.11 -9.32
N VAL A 52 -14.55 -0.01 -8.06
CA VAL A 52 -14.85 1.14 -7.19
C VAL A 52 -14.26 2.43 -7.75
N ILE A 53 -13.10 2.35 -8.41
CA ILE A 53 -12.42 3.52 -9.00
C ILE A 53 -13.28 4.09 -10.14
N GLY A 54 -13.78 3.25 -11.05
CA GLY A 54 -14.62 3.71 -12.16
C GLY A 54 -15.90 4.42 -11.70
N GLY A 55 -16.59 3.85 -10.70
CA GLY A 55 -17.77 4.48 -10.10
C GLY A 55 -17.45 5.82 -9.44
N LEU A 56 -16.29 5.93 -8.78
CA LEU A 56 -15.84 7.17 -8.14
C LEU A 56 -15.43 8.25 -9.15
N LEU A 57 -14.83 7.88 -10.28
CA LEU A 57 -14.55 8.81 -11.38
C LEU A 57 -15.84 9.42 -11.94
N GLY A 58 -16.89 8.62 -12.10
CA GLY A 58 -18.21 9.12 -12.50
C GLY A 58 -18.80 10.13 -11.51
N LEU A 59 -18.67 9.88 -10.20
CA LEU A 59 -19.10 10.83 -9.16
C LEU A 59 -18.27 12.12 -9.20
N LEU A 60 -16.96 12.02 -9.44
CA LEU A 60 -16.10 13.19 -9.53
C LEU A 60 -16.40 14.04 -10.78
N GLU A 61 -16.75 13.42 -11.91
CA GLU A 61 -17.25 14.14 -13.09
C GLU A 61 -18.51 14.96 -12.75
N GLU A 62 -19.45 14.37 -12.02
CA GLU A 62 -20.66 15.07 -11.57
C GLU A 62 -20.33 16.22 -10.60
N TRP A 63 -19.51 15.95 -9.57
CA TRP A 63 -19.20 16.94 -8.52
C TRP A 63 -18.35 18.10 -9.00
N LEU A 64 -17.59 17.91 -10.09
CA LEU A 64 -16.66 18.89 -10.64
C LEU A 64 -17.10 19.45 -11.99
N ALA A 65 -18.37 19.25 -12.39
CA ALA A 65 -18.91 19.72 -13.67
C ALA A 65 -18.65 21.21 -13.92
N ASP A 66 -18.82 22.04 -12.90
CA ASP A 66 -18.62 23.50 -12.96
C ASP A 66 -17.16 23.92 -12.66
N ARG A 67 -16.23 22.97 -12.51
CA ARG A 67 -14.85 23.21 -12.05
C ARG A 67 -13.84 22.46 -12.94
N PRO A 68 -13.67 22.89 -14.21
CA PRO A 68 -12.83 22.18 -15.18
C PRO A 68 -11.36 22.07 -14.74
N ASP A 69 -10.83 23.10 -14.06
CA ASP A 69 -9.45 23.08 -13.55
C ASP A 69 -9.25 21.99 -12.49
N LEU A 70 -10.20 21.84 -11.57
CA LEU A 70 -10.15 20.79 -10.55
C LEU A 70 -10.34 19.41 -11.16
N ARG A 71 -11.24 19.27 -12.14
CA ARG A 71 -11.43 18.01 -12.87
C ARG A 71 -10.13 17.54 -13.52
N ARG A 72 -9.45 18.43 -14.26
CA ARG A 72 -8.14 18.13 -14.87
C ARG A 72 -7.10 17.78 -13.81
N MET A 73 -7.02 18.55 -12.73
CA MET A 73 -6.08 18.29 -11.64
C MET A 73 -6.31 16.91 -11.00
N PHE A 74 -7.57 16.54 -10.75
CA PHE A 74 -7.91 15.22 -10.23
C PHE A 74 -7.52 14.11 -11.22
N ALA A 75 -7.81 14.26 -12.52
CA ALA A 75 -7.42 13.25 -13.51
C ALA A 75 -5.90 12.99 -13.50
N LEU A 76 -5.10 14.05 -13.50
CA LEU A 76 -3.64 13.95 -13.45
C LEU A 76 -3.14 13.35 -12.13
N TRP A 77 -3.72 13.75 -10.99
CA TRP A 77 -3.36 13.23 -9.68
C TRP A 77 -3.72 11.75 -9.54
N ILE A 78 -4.92 11.33 -9.93
CA ILE A 78 -5.38 9.94 -9.86
C ILE A 78 -4.49 9.06 -10.72
N ARG A 79 -4.25 9.46 -11.97
CA ARG A 79 -3.34 8.75 -12.86
C ARG A 79 -1.96 8.55 -12.21
N ALA A 80 -1.37 9.62 -11.68
CA ALA A 80 -0.08 9.55 -11.02
C ALA A 80 -0.09 8.66 -9.76
N THR A 81 -1.19 8.67 -9.00
CA THR A 81 -1.36 7.86 -7.78
C THR A 81 -1.48 6.38 -8.12
N LEU A 82 -2.26 6.03 -9.13
CA LEU A 82 -2.40 4.65 -9.59
C LEU A 82 -1.09 4.10 -10.16
N MET A 83 -0.33 4.91 -10.90
CA MET A 83 0.96 4.49 -11.45
C MET A 83 2.06 4.30 -10.39
N ARG A 84 1.93 4.91 -9.20
CA ARG A 84 2.90 4.72 -8.11
C ARG A 84 2.69 3.42 -7.32
N LYS A 85 1.47 2.88 -7.35
CA LYS A 85 1.11 1.67 -6.60
C LYS A 85 1.60 0.44 -7.36
N ALA A 86 2.60 -0.22 -6.81
CA ALA A 86 3.23 -1.39 -7.42
C ALA A 86 2.26 -2.58 -7.51
N GLU A 87 1.23 -2.64 -6.65
CA GLU A 87 0.18 -3.66 -6.70
C GLU A 87 -0.57 -3.65 -8.04
N TYR A 88 -0.63 -2.48 -8.65
CA TYR A 88 -1.40 -2.26 -9.87
C TYR A 88 -0.62 -2.54 -11.15
N ARG A 89 0.72 -2.38 -11.17
CA ARG A 89 1.55 -2.63 -12.37
C ARG A 89 0.98 -2.04 -13.68
N ILE A 90 0.34 -0.86 -13.62
CA ILE A 90 -0.21 -0.20 -14.81
C ILE A 90 0.70 0.85 -15.38
N VAL A 91 0.66 0.92 -16.71
CA VAL A 91 1.05 2.09 -17.48
C VAL A 91 -0.20 2.73 -18.06
N LEU A 92 -0.60 3.89 -17.53
CA LEU A 92 -1.64 4.73 -18.14
C LEU A 92 -0.93 5.74 -19.05
N PRO A 93 -1.36 5.95 -20.31
CA PRO A 93 -0.86 7.05 -21.11
C PRO A 93 -1.35 8.38 -20.53
N LEU A 94 -0.87 9.49 -21.10
CA LEU A 94 -1.30 10.81 -20.67
C LEU A 94 -2.81 10.96 -20.88
N VAL A 95 -3.47 11.61 -19.92
CA VAL A 95 -4.91 11.92 -19.97
C VAL A 95 -5.11 13.41 -19.69
N ASP A 96 -6.11 14.01 -20.32
CA ASP A 96 -6.46 15.42 -20.15
C ASP A 96 -7.60 15.63 -19.13
N ASP A 97 -8.50 14.66 -18.96
CA ASP A 97 -9.63 14.76 -18.01
C ASP A 97 -10.05 13.41 -17.38
N LEU A 98 -11.07 13.47 -16.51
CA LEU A 98 -11.56 12.30 -15.76
C LEU A 98 -12.33 11.34 -16.68
N GLN A 99 -13.01 11.84 -17.71
CA GLN A 99 -13.72 11.03 -18.68
C GLN A 99 -12.74 10.15 -19.47
N GLU A 100 -11.67 10.74 -20.01
CA GLU A 100 -10.62 9.98 -20.70
C GLU A 100 -10.01 8.94 -19.77
N LEU A 101 -9.64 9.34 -18.54
CA LEU A 101 -9.12 8.42 -17.54
C LEU A 101 -10.08 7.26 -17.23
N ASN A 102 -11.39 7.51 -17.17
CA ASN A 102 -12.39 6.48 -16.90
C ASN A 102 -12.49 5.47 -18.06
N VAL A 103 -12.48 5.94 -19.31
CA VAL A 103 -12.45 5.07 -20.50
C VAL A 103 -11.20 4.20 -20.49
N MET A 104 -10.04 4.82 -20.24
CA MET A 104 -8.75 4.13 -20.14
C MET A 104 -8.72 3.05 -19.06
N LEU A 105 -9.30 3.36 -17.90
CA LEU A 105 -9.36 2.43 -16.79
C LEU A 105 -10.30 1.27 -17.09
N ALA A 106 -11.46 1.50 -17.72
CA ALA A 106 -12.39 0.43 -18.06
C ALA A 106 -11.73 -0.69 -18.88
N GLU A 107 -10.86 -0.34 -19.84
CA GLU A 107 -10.09 -1.31 -20.63
C GLU A 107 -9.06 -2.08 -19.81
N ARG A 108 -8.45 -1.45 -18.79
CA ARG A 108 -7.38 -2.03 -17.95
C ARG A 108 -7.88 -2.73 -16.69
N LEU A 109 -9.08 -2.41 -16.24
CA LEU A 109 -9.73 -2.98 -15.06
C LEU A 109 -9.90 -4.49 -15.16
N GLU A 110 -10.22 -4.99 -16.36
CA GLU A 110 -10.40 -6.42 -16.60
C GLU A 110 -9.07 -7.19 -16.49
N GLU A 111 -7.98 -6.60 -16.98
CA GLU A 111 -6.62 -7.14 -16.84
C GLU A 111 -6.22 -7.20 -15.35
N TRP A 112 -6.58 -6.16 -14.58
CA TRP A 112 -6.38 -6.10 -13.13
C TRP A 112 -7.15 -7.14 -12.34
N ALA A 113 -8.46 -7.26 -12.56
CA ALA A 113 -9.29 -8.22 -11.85
C ALA A 113 -8.77 -9.66 -12.01
N ASN A 114 -8.24 -9.97 -13.20
CA ASN A 114 -7.63 -11.26 -13.50
C ASN A 114 -6.28 -11.46 -12.79
N ALA A 115 -5.41 -10.45 -12.80
CA ALA A 115 -4.12 -10.50 -12.11
C ALA A 115 -4.27 -10.67 -10.59
N TYR A 116 -5.17 -9.91 -9.97
CA TYR A 116 -5.43 -9.96 -8.53
C TYR A 116 -5.99 -11.31 -8.06
N LYS A 117 -6.88 -11.92 -8.87
CA LYS A 117 -7.38 -13.29 -8.60
C LYS A 117 -6.26 -14.33 -8.68
N ALA A 118 -5.35 -14.19 -9.65
CA ALA A 118 -4.23 -15.12 -9.81
C ALA A 118 -3.23 -14.99 -8.64
N GLU A 119 -2.89 -13.76 -8.23
CA GLU A 119 -2.01 -13.49 -7.10
C GLU A 119 -2.62 -13.94 -5.77
N GLY A 120 -3.89 -13.61 -5.50
CA GLY A 120 -4.59 -14.07 -4.30
C GLY A 120 -4.69 -15.59 -4.20
N LYS A 121 -4.82 -16.29 -5.33
CA LYS A 121 -4.74 -17.76 -5.36
C LYS A 121 -3.34 -18.26 -4.98
N ALA A 122 -2.29 -17.67 -5.55
CA ALA A 122 -0.91 -18.05 -5.26
C ALA A 122 -0.53 -17.77 -3.79
N GLU A 123 -0.92 -16.61 -3.25
CA GLU A 123 -0.74 -16.28 -1.83
C GLU A 123 -1.53 -17.22 -0.92
N GLY A 124 -2.77 -17.55 -1.29
CA GLY A 124 -3.60 -18.52 -0.56
C GLY A 124 -2.97 -19.91 -0.51
N GLU A 125 -2.43 -20.38 -1.64
CA GLU A 125 -1.69 -21.64 -1.74
C GLU A 125 -0.41 -21.61 -0.89
N ALA A 126 0.36 -20.52 -0.96
CA ALA A 126 1.58 -20.35 -0.17
C ALA A 126 1.28 -20.31 1.34
N LEU A 127 0.22 -19.61 1.77
CA LEU A 127 -0.21 -19.56 3.16
C LEU A 127 -0.72 -20.93 3.63
N ALA A 128 -1.48 -21.65 2.79
CA ALA A 128 -1.93 -23.01 3.09
C ALA A 128 -0.75 -23.97 3.24
N LEU A 129 0.24 -23.89 2.35
CA LEU A 129 1.48 -24.65 2.44
C LEU A 129 2.25 -24.29 3.70
N GLN A 130 2.40 -23.01 4.03
CA GLN A 130 3.07 -22.57 5.26
C GLN A 130 2.36 -23.13 6.51
N LYS A 131 1.02 -23.12 6.54
CA LYS A 131 0.24 -23.73 7.64
C LYS A 131 0.46 -25.24 7.73
N LEU A 132 0.49 -25.96 6.59
CA LEU A 132 0.77 -27.39 6.55
C LEU A 132 2.19 -27.71 7.02
N LEU A 133 3.20 -26.93 6.58
CA LEU A 133 4.58 -27.08 7.02
C LEU A 133 4.72 -26.82 8.53
N LYS A 134 4.09 -25.76 9.05
CA LYS A 134 4.04 -25.49 10.50
C LYS A 134 3.38 -26.63 11.29
N LYS A 135 2.29 -27.22 10.77
CA LYS A 135 1.63 -28.38 11.42
C LYS A 135 2.49 -29.64 11.37
N ARG A 136 3.17 -29.89 10.24
CA ARG A 136 3.95 -31.12 10.02
C ARG A 136 5.30 -31.11 10.72
N PHE A 137 5.96 -29.97 10.77
CA PHE A 137 7.34 -29.85 11.27
C PHE A 137 7.47 -29.09 12.59
N ALA A 138 6.38 -28.48 13.11
CA ALA A 138 6.39 -27.52 14.21
C ALA A 138 7.37 -26.35 13.98
N ALA A 139 7.42 -25.37 14.88
CA ALA A 139 8.53 -24.40 14.86
C ALA A 139 9.82 -25.20 15.08
N VAL A 140 10.80 -25.07 14.18
CA VAL A 140 12.13 -25.63 14.39
C VAL A 140 12.66 -25.01 15.68
N LEU A 141 12.56 -25.77 16.78
CA LEU A 141 13.17 -25.41 18.05
C LEU A 141 14.67 -25.23 17.78
N PRO A 142 15.32 -24.16 18.26
CA PRO A 142 16.75 -23.92 18.01
C PRO A 142 17.70 -24.98 18.58
N MET A 143 17.22 -26.11 19.11
CA MET A 143 18.05 -27.12 19.72
C MET A 143 17.51 -28.51 19.45
N CYS A 144 18.26 -29.26 18.64
CA CYS A 144 18.68 -30.63 18.90
C CYS A 144 19.68 -31.03 17.81
N TRP A 145 20.91 -30.52 17.88
CA TRP A 145 22.02 -31.21 17.22
C TRP A 145 22.29 -32.50 18.00
N PRO A 146 22.20 -33.70 17.37
CA PRO A 146 22.52 -34.93 18.06
C PRO A 146 23.99 -34.89 18.51
N ARG A 147 24.23 -35.24 19.78
CA ARG A 147 25.55 -35.23 20.44
C ARG A 147 26.60 -36.14 19.75
N SER A 148 26.21 -36.89 18.72
CA SER A 148 27.03 -37.84 17.96
C SER A 148 27.74 -37.26 16.75
N LEU A 149 27.41 -36.06 16.26
CA LEU A 149 28.30 -35.33 15.33
C LEU A 149 29.17 -34.34 16.11
N ARG A 150 30.04 -34.89 16.96
CA ARG A 150 31.25 -34.21 17.41
C ARG A 150 32.37 -34.79 16.56
N LEU A 151 32.76 -34.10 15.50
CA LEU A 151 33.98 -34.46 14.77
C LEU A 151 35.15 -34.48 15.78
N PRO A 152 35.92 -35.57 15.88
CA PRO A 152 37.11 -35.58 16.71
C PRO A 152 38.16 -34.69 16.04
N GLY A 153 38.31 -33.45 16.51
CA GLY A 153 39.34 -32.56 15.94
C GLY A 153 39.24 -31.07 16.28
N ALA A 154 38.17 -30.59 16.90
CA ALA A 154 38.07 -29.17 17.28
C ALA A 154 38.26 -28.98 18.79
N ASN A 155 39.48 -29.16 19.29
CA ASN A 155 39.87 -28.57 20.57
C ASN A 155 41.36 -28.14 20.56
N ARG A 156 41.54 -26.88 20.16
CA ARG A 156 42.69 -25.97 20.33
C ARG A 156 42.25 -24.80 19.45
N TYR A 157 41.71 -23.71 19.95
CA TYR A 157 42.20 -22.81 20.98
C TYR A 157 40.98 -22.17 21.64
N LEU A 158 41.01 -21.99 22.96
CA LEU A 158 40.44 -20.85 23.71
C LEU A 158 40.43 -21.22 25.21
N ALA A 159 41.60 -21.09 25.82
CA ALA A 159 41.86 -20.86 27.25
C ALA A 159 43.39 -20.92 27.38
N GLY A 160 44.13 -19.93 27.84
CA GLY A 160 43.86 -18.62 28.38
C GLY A 160 45.21 -18.17 28.95
N SER A 161 45.55 -16.89 28.86
CA SER A 161 46.55 -16.29 29.72
C SER A 161 46.10 -14.87 30.00
N GLY A 162 45.61 -14.64 31.21
CA GLY A 162 45.52 -13.31 31.78
C GLY A 162 46.89 -12.88 32.30
N ALA A 163 47.13 -11.57 32.26
CA ALA A 163 47.78 -10.74 33.26
C ALA A 163 47.78 -9.30 32.72
#